data_AF-A0A0J7KRW1-F1
#
_entry.id   AF-A0A0J7KRW1-F1
#
_cell.length_a   1.000
_cell.length_b   1.000
_cell.length_c   1.000
_cell.angle_alpha   90.00
_cell.angle_beta   90.00
_cell.angle_gamma   90.00
#
_symmetry.space_group_name_H-M   'P 1'
#
loop_
_entity.id
_entity.type
_entity.pdbx_description
1 polymer ?
#
loop_
_entity_poly.entity_id
_entity_poly.type
_entity_poly.pdbx_seq_one_letter_code
_entity_poly.pdbx_strand_id
1 'polypeptide(L)'
;MEGEQASPCNMDAEAEDFGAHACQENISMCMDHWEGPNSGITSFDNIGFAMLTVFQCITMEGWTAILYWTNDALGNRWNWIYFIPLIVLGSFFMLNLVLGVLSGEFSNERTRVERRAAYRKAKSKQLFTTAFSFYLKWITQAGLQLTDIA
;
A
#
# COMPACT_ATOMS: atom_id res chain seq x y z
N MET A 1 -5.73 -1.70 -32.84
CA MET A 1 -4.98 -2.96 -32.95
C MET A 1 -3.67 -2.68 -32.26
N GLU A 2 -3.64 -2.88 -30.95
CA GLU A 2 -2.43 -2.69 -30.14
C GLU A 2 -1.39 -3.67 -30.66
N GLY A 3 -0.21 -3.15 -31.01
CA GLY A 3 0.81 -3.87 -31.75
C GLY A 3 1.12 -5.21 -31.12
N GLU A 4 1.21 -6.25 -31.96
CA GLU A 4 1.61 -7.60 -31.58
C GLU A 4 2.95 -7.56 -30.84
N GLN A 5 2.88 -7.50 -29.51
CA GLN A 5 4.02 -7.77 -28.66
C GLN A 5 4.30 -9.27 -28.73
N ALA A 6 5.57 -9.62 -28.88
CA ALA A 6 6.01 -11.00 -28.83
C ALA A 6 5.48 -11.65 -27.55
N SER A 7 4.79 -12.78 -27.71
CA SER A 7 4.26 -13.58 -26.61
C SER A 7 5.09 -14.86 -26.44
N PRO A 8 5.15 -15.42 -25.22
CA PRO A 8 5.73 -16.73 -25.02
C PRO A 8 5.04 -17.79 -25.88
N CYS A 9 5.81 -18.75 -26.38
CA CYS A 9 5.32 -19.90 -27.12
C CYS A 9 5.99 -21.16 -26.61
N ASN A 10 5.29 -22.29 -26.72
CA ASN A 10 5.80 -23.59 -26.36
C ASN A 10 5.59 -24.57 -27.53
N MET A 11 6.65 -25.28 -27.93
CA MET A 11 6.64 -26.25 -29.03
C MET A 11 6.57 -27.70 -28.52
N ASP A 12 6.55 -27.90 -27.20
CA ASP A 12 6.44 -29.22 -26.61
C ASP A 12 4.98 -29.72 -26.71
N ALA A 13 4.80 -30.89 -27.32
CA ALA A 13 3.48 -31.51 -27.50
C ALA A 13 2.77 -31.80 -26.15
N GLU A 14 3.52 -31.95 -25.07
CA GLU A 14 2.97 -32.12 -23.72
C GLU A 14 2.39 -30.81 -23.17
N ALA A 15 2.96 -29.66 -23.54
CA ALA A 15 2.51 -28.34 -23.08
C ALA A 15 1.20 -27.90 -23.75
N GLU A 16 0.95 -28.36 -24.98
CA GLU A 16 -0.33 -28.15 -25.66
C GLU A 16 -1.52 -28.75 -24.88
N ASP A 17 -1.36 -29.92 -24.25
CA ASP A 17 -2.42 -30.53 -23.43
C ASP A 17 -2.80 -29.63 -22.23
N PHE A 18 -1.82 -28.91 -21.68
CA PHE A 18 -2.04 -27.96 -20.59
C PHE A 18 -2.59 -26.61 -21.06
N GLY A 19 -2.74 -26.41 -22.38
CA GLY A 19 -3.27 -25.21 -23.00
C GLY A 19 -2.22 -24.11 -23.15
N ALA A 20 -0.94 -24.46 -23.31
CA ALA A 20 0.10 -23.51 -23.69
C ALA A 20 -0.08 -23.03 -25.14
N HIS A 21 0.48 -21.87 -25.47
CA HIS A 21 0.38 -21.29 -26.79
C HIS A 21 1.38 -21.96 -27.74
N ALA A 22 0.85 -22.74 -28.70
CA ALA A 22 1.63 -23.30 -29.79
C ALA A 22 1.60 -22.39 -31.02
N CYS A 23 2.76 -22.17 -31.64
CA CYS A 23 2.85 -21.42 -32.89
C CYS A 23 2.29 -22.25 -34.06
N GLN A 24 1.52 -21.62 -34.93
CA GLN A 24 1.05 -22.27 -36.14
C GLN A 24 2.14 -22.18 -37.21
N GLU A 25 2.68 -23.33 -37.63
CA GLU A 25 3.88 -23.43 -38.48
C GLU A 25 3.84 -22.59 -39.78
N ASN A 26 2.64 -22.31 -40.32
CA ASN A 26 2.48 -21.57 -41.58
C ASN A 26 2.40 -20.03 -41.39
N ILE A 27 2.30 -19.53 -40.16
CA ILE A 27 2.03 -18.12 -39.86
C ILE A 27 3.05 -17.55 -38.86
N SER A 28 3.51 -18.35 -37.90
CA SER A 28 4.46 -17.91 -36.87
C SER A 28 5.50 -18.98 -36.54
N MET A 29 6.68 -18.54 -36.08
CA MET A 29 7.74 -19.43 -35.59
C MET A 29 8.12 -19.05 -34.16
N CYS A 30 8.33 -20.07 -33.32
CA CYS A 30 8.86 -19.88 -31.97
C CYS A 30 10.37 -19.71 -32.04
N MET A 31 10.92 -18.70 -31.36
CA MET A 31 12.35 -18.42 -31.32
C MET A 31 12.93 -18.78 -29.94
N ASP A 32 14.01 -19.56 -29.92
CA ASP A 32 14.62 -20.07 -28.67
C ASP A 32 15.31 -18.99 -27.82
N HIS A 33 15.63 -17.83 -28.39
CA HIS A 33 16.38 -16.77 -27.71
C HIS A 33 15.63 -15.45 -27.65
N TRP A 34 14.41 -15.50 -27.12
CA TRP A 34 13.68 -14.30 -26.76
C TRP A 34 14.03 -13.89 -25.34
N GLU A 35 14.43 -12.62 -25.13
CA GLU A 35 14.76 -12.08 -23.80
C GLU A 35 13.59 -12.15 -22.82
N GLY A 36 12.36 -12.29 -23.31
CA GLY A 36 11.14 -12.35 -22.52
C GLY A 36 10.36 -11.03 -22.49
N PRO A 37 9.21 -10.99 -21.80
CA PRO A 37 8.36 -9.80 -21.77
C PRO A 37 9.08 -8.64 -21.05
N ASN A 38 8.79 -7.41 -21.48
CA ASN A 38 9.43 -6.18 -20.95
C ASN A 38 10.97 -6.23 -20.95
N SER A 39 11.58 -6.72 -22.05
CA SER A 39 13.05 -6.85 -22.17
C SER A 39 13.67 -7.73 -21.07
N GLY A 40 12.98 -8.82 -20.70
CA GLY A 40 13.43 -9.79 -19.71
C GLY A 40 13.31 -9.36 -18.24
N ILE A 41 12.74 -8.19 -17.97
CA ILE A 41 12.51 -7.70 -16.60
C ILE A 41 11.47 -8.56 -15.88
N THR A 42 10.37 -8.90 -16.57
CA THR A 42 9.31 -9.76 -16.02
C THR A 42 9.65 -11.21 -16.29
N SER A 43 10.48 -11.77 -15.41
CA SER A 43 10.99 -13.14 -15.51
C SER A 43 11.00 -13.84 -14.15
N PHE A 44 10.96 -15.17 -14.17
CA PHE A 44 11.02 -16.03 -12.98
C PHE A 44 12.34 -16.81 -12.86
N ASP A 45 13.32 -16.51 -13.72
CA ASP A 45 14.59 -17.26 -13.81
C ASP A 45 15.53 -16.97 -12.62
N ASN A 46 15.42 -15.78 -12.04
CA ASN A 46 16.24 -15.32 -10.93
C ASN A 46 15.36 -14.84 -9.79
N ILE A 47 15.79 -15.08 -8.55
CA ILE A 47 15.04 -14.67 -7.35
C ILE A 47 14.77 -13.15 -7.31
N GLY A 48 15.71 -12.33 -7.80
CA GLY A 48 15.56 -10.87 -7.85
C GLY A 48 14.44 -10.43 -8.79
N PHE A 49 14.45 -10.90 -10.03
CA PHE A 49 13.40 -10.57 -11.02
C PHE A 49 12.05 -11.20 -10.66
N ALA A 50 12.06 -12.40 -10.08
CA ALA A 50 10.85 -13.03 -9.56
C ALA A 50 10.21 -12.17 -8.45
N MET A 51 11.00 -11.63 -7.52
CA MET A 51 10.49 -10.72 -6.48
C MET A 51 9.89 -9.43 -7.06
N LEU A 52 10.52 -8.83 -8.09
CA LEU A 52 9.98 -7.65 -8.76
C LEU A 52 8.66 -7.97 -9.46
N THR A 53 8.59 -9.08 -10.18
CA THR A 53 7.38 -9.54 -10.87
C THR A 53 6.25 -9.83 -9.89
N VAL A 54 6.54 -10.48 -8.76
CA VAL A 54 5.57 -10.73 -7.69
C VAL A 54 5.12 -9.41 -7.04
N PHE A 55 6.04 -8.47 -6.80
CA PHE A 55 5.69 -7.16 -6.27
C PHE A 55 4.73 -6.42 -7.21
N GLN A 56 5.01 -6.41 -8.52
CA GLN A 56 4.14 -5.84 -9.55
C GLN A 56 2.75 -6.52 -9.57
N CYS A 57 2.70 -7.85 -9.42
CA CYS A 57 1.43 -8.56 -9.30
C CYS A 57 0.62 -8.11 -8.07
N ILE A 58 1.28 -7.96 -6.92
CA ILE A 58 0.65 -7.57 -5.66
C ILE A 58 0.10 -6.13 -5.70
N THR A 59 0.74 -5.22 -6.44
CA THR A 59 0.26 -3.85 -6.63
C THR A 59 -0.96 -3.76 -7.56
N MET A 60 -1.43 -4.89 -8.10
CA MET A 60 -2.54 -4.98 -9.05
C MET A 60 -2.32 -4.20 -10.36
N GLU A 61 -1.06 -3.99 -10.76
CA GLU A 61 -0.71 -3.23 -11.96
C GLU A 61 -0.01 -4.15 -12.96
N GLY A 62 -0.55 -4.29 -14.18
CA GLY A 62 0.02 -5.17 -15.20
C GLY A 62 -0.01 -6.68 -14.90
N TRP A 63 -0.64 -7.11 -13.79
CA TRP A 63 -0.67 -8.51 -13.36
C TRP A 63 -1.39 -9.45 -14.32
N THR A 64 -2.40 -8.96 -15.04
CA THR A 64 -3.15 -9.76 -16.03
C THR A 64 -2.28 -10.10 -17.24
N ALA A 65 -1.42 -9.18 -17.70
CA ALA A 65 -0.48 -9.44 -18.78
C ALA A 65 0.52 -10.53 -18.38
N ILE A 66 1.05 -10.45 -17.14
CA ILE A 66 1.95 -11.47 -16.58
C ILE A 66 1.27 -12.84 -16.51
N LEU A 67 0.01 -12.89 -16.07
CA LEU A 67 -0.80 -14.12 -16.07
C LEU A 67 -0.93 -14.69 -17.49
N TYR A 68 -1.26 -13.85 -18.48
CA TYR A 68 -1.42 -14.31 -19.86
C TYR A 68 -0.10 -14.83 -20.45
N TRP A 69 1.00 -14.13 -20.25
CA TRP A 69 2.32 -14.62 -20.67
C TRP A 69 2.67 -15.96 -20.01
N THR A 70 2.38 -16.12 -18.71
CA THR A 70 2.62 -17.40 -18.02
C THR A 70 1.71 -18.51 -18.57
N ASN A 71 0.46 -18.20 -18.90
CA ASN A 71 -0.48 -19.14 -19.53
C ASN A 71 -0.02 -19.55 -20.92
N ASP A 72 0.49 -18.63 -21.72
CA ASP A 72 0.99 -18.92 -23.06
C ASP A 72 2.26 -19.78 -23.00
N ALA A 73 3.09 -19.63 -21.95
CA ALA A 73 4.31 -20.42 -21.76
C ALA A 73 4.08 -21.84 -21.19
N LEU A 74 3.26 -21.96 -20.15
CA LEU A 74 3.11 -23.19 -19.33
C LEU A 74 1.72 -23.83 -19.41
N GLY A 75 0.74 -23.13 -19.97
CA GLY A 75 -0.66 -23.55 -20.03
C GLY A 75 -1.50 -23.10 -18.84
N ASN A 76 -2.79 -22.88 -19.09
CA ASN A 76 -3.73 -22.32 -18.10
C ASN A 76 -4.19 -23.32 -17.02
N ARG A 77 -3.97 -24.64 -17.22
CA ARG A 77 -4.57 -25.68 -16.35
C ARG A 77 -4.22 -25.52 -14.86
N TRP A 78 -2.98 -25.13 -14.54
CA TRP A 78 -2.47 -25.07 -13.16
C TRP A 78 -2.06 -23.66 -12.70
N ASN A 79 -1.87 -22.71 -13.62
CA ASN A 79 -1.39 -21.37 -13.30
C ASN A 79 -2.29 -20.59 -12.34
N TRP A 80 -3.60 -20.77 -12.43
CA TRP A 80 -4.56 -20.11 -11.55
C TRP A 80 -4.36 -20.44 -10.06
N ILE A 81 -3.84 -21.63 -9.73
CA ILE A 81 -3.59 -22.05 -8.34
C ILE A 81 -2.48 -21.22 -7.71
N TYR A 82 -1.54 -20.71 -8.51
CA TYR A 82 -0.49 -19.81 -8.03
C TYR A 82 -0.97 -18.36 -7.99
N PHE A 83 -1.51 -17.85 -9.10
CA PHE A 83 -1.82 -16.43 -9.23
C PHE A 83 -3.01 -15.98 -8.38
N ILE A 84 -4.08 -16.77 -8.26
CA ILE A 84 -5.27 -16.36 -7.50
C ILE A 84 -4.97 -16.13 -6.02
N PRO A 85 -4.37 -17.08 -5.26
CA PRO A 85 -4.04 -16.83 -3.87
C PRO A 85 -2.95 -15.76 -3.71
N LEU A 86 -2.00 -15.66 -4.64
CA LEU A 86 -0.96 -14.63 -4.61
C LEU A 86 -1.58 -13.22 -4.70
N ILE A 87 -2.50 -13.00 -5.65
CA ILE A 87 -3.19 -11.72 -5.80
C ILE A 87 -4.08 -11.47 -4.59
N VAL A 88 -4.97 -12.40 -4.23
CA VAL A 88 -5.93 -12.20 -3.14
C VAL A 88 -5.23 -11.94 -1.80
N LEU A 89 -4.28 -12.78 -1.41
CA LEU A 89 -3.60 -12.65 -0.13
C LEU A 89 -2.60 -11.51 -0.14
N GLY A 90 -1.82 -11.38 -1.20
CA GLY A 90 -0.79 -10.35 -1.32
C GLY A 90 -1.37 -8.95 -1.37
N SER A 91 -2.40 -8.72 -2.19
CA SER A 91 -3.02 -7.40 -2.33
C SER A 91 -3.82 -7.02 -1.08
N PHE A 92 -4.55 -7.96 -0.47
CA PHE A 92 -5.25 -7.71 0.78
C PHE A 92 -4.28 -7.35 1.89
N PHE A 93 -3.15 -8.07 1.98
CA PHE A 93 -2.10 -7.76 2.94
C PHE A 93 -1.50 -6.37 2.70
N MET A 94 -1.11 -6.03 1.47
CA MET A 94 -0.54 -4.71 1.16
C MET A 94 -1.50 -3.56 1.42
N LEU A 95 -2.77 -3.68 1.02
CA LEU A 95 -3.78 -2.66 1.28
C LEU A 95 -3.97 -2.44 2.79
N ASN A 96 -4.08 -3.52 3.57
CA ASN A 96 -4.24 -3.41 5.01
C ASN A 96 -2.99 -2.84 5.71
N LEU A 97 -1.80 -3.16 5.23
CA LEU A 97 -0.55 -2.60 5.74
C LEU A 97 -0.51 -1.08 5.51
N VAL A 98 -0.80 -0.64 4.29
CA VAL A 98 -0.83 0.79 3.94
C VAL A 98 -1.88 1.53 4.77
N LEU A 99 -3.10 0.99 4.85
CA LEU A 99 -4.16 1.56 5.69
C LEU A 99 -3.79 1.57 7.17
N GLY A 100 -3.15 0.52 7.67
CA GLY A 100 -2.69 0.42 9.05
C GLY A 100 -1.66 1.50 9.40
N VAL A 101 -0.66 1.70 8.53
CA VAL A 101 0.37 2.73 8.70
C VAL A 101 -0.27 4.13 8.65
N LEU A 102 -1.10 4.42 7.64
CA LEU A 102 -1.76 5.72 7.52
C LEU A 102 -2.69 6.00 8.73
N SER A 103 -3.43 4.98 9.18
CA SER A 103 -4.28 5.08 10.37
C SER A 103 -3.47 5.37 11.63
N GLY A 104 -2.31 4.71 11.80
CA GLY A 104 -1.39 4.95 12.90
C GLY A 104 -0.86 6.37 12.91
N GLU A 105 -0.36 6.84 11.77
CA GLU A 105 0.16 8.21 11.60
C GLU A 105 -0.92 9.27 11.86
N PHE A 106 -2.13 9.10 11.29
CA PHE A 106 -3.24 10.02 11.53
C PHE A 106 -3.71 10.03 12.98
N SER A 107 -3.72 8.88 13.65
CA SER A 107 -4.07 8.79 15.08
C SER A 107 -3.05 9.53 15.95
N ASN A 108 -1.75 9.37 15.66
CA ASN A 108 -0.69 10.06 16.39
C ASN A 108 -0.78 11.59 16.19
N GLU A 109 -0.99 12.05 14.95
CA GLU A 109 -1.13 13.47 14.64
C GLU A 109 -2.38 14.07 15.30
N ARG A 110 -3.53 13.39 15.26
CA ARG A 110 -4.75 13.82 15.98
C ARG A 110 -4.50 13.94 17.48
N THR A 111 -3.89 12.93 18.09
CA THR A 111 -3.56 12.91 19.52
C THR A 111 -2.66 14.09 19.91
N ARG A 112 -1.72 14.48 19.04
CA ARG A 112 -0.84 15.64 19.23
C ARG A 112 -1.62 16.95 19.19
N VAL A 113 -2.54 17.10 18.23
CA VAL A 113 -3.40 18.29 18.10
C VAL A 113 -4.33 18.43 19.30
N GLU A 114 -4.97 17.34 19.73
CA GLU A 114 -5.88 17.32 20.89
C GLU A 114 -5.15 17.67 22.18
N ARG A 115 -3.96 17.10 22.43
CA ARG A 115 -3.13 17.47 23.60
C ARG A 115 -2.77 18.95 23.62
N ARG A 116 -2.42 19.53 22.46
CA ARG A 116 -2.14 20.98 22.34
C ARG A 116 -3.38 21.83 22.58
N ALA A 117 -4.55 21.41 22.12
CA ALA A 117 -5.81 22.11 22.36
C ALA A 117 -6.20 22.04 23.85
N ALA A 118 -6.10 20.87 24.46
CA ALA A 118 -6.36 20.65 25.88
C ALA A 118 -5.41 21.47 26.77
N TYR A 119 -4.11 21.48 26.46
CA TYR A 119 -3.12 22.29 27.19
C TYR A 119 -3.44 23.79 27.10
N ARG A 120 -3.76 24.30 25.91
CA ARG A 120 -4.15 25.71 25.72
C ARG A 120 -5.40 26.07 26.53
N LYS A 121 -6.41 25.20 26.55
CA LYS A 121 -7.65 25.39 27.33
C LYS A 121 -7.38 25.33 28.85
N ALA A 122 -6.57 24.39 29.32
CA ALA A 122 -6.19 24.26 30.73
C ALA A 122 -5.40 25.48 31.22
N LYS A 123 -4.40 25.93 30.43
CA LYS A 123 -3.60 27.12 30.76
C LYS A 123 -4.44 28.40 30.83
N SER A 124 -5.38 28.59 29.90
CA SER A 124 -6.31 29.74 29.94
C SER A 124 -7.18 29.75 31.19
N LYS A 125 -7.73 28.58 31.60
CA LYS A 125 -8.48 28.45 32.85
C LYS A 125 -7.62 28.72 34.07
N GLN A 126 -6.41 28.17 34.12
CA GLN A 126 -5.49 28.34 35.24
C GLN A 126 -5.11 29.81 35.43
N LEU A 127 -4.75 30.50 34.34
CA LEU A 127 -4.46 31.94 34.37
C LEU A 127 -5.65 32.74 34.91
N PHE A 128 -6.86 32.48 34.42
CA PHE A 128 -8.07 33.15 34.90
C PHE A 128 -8.30 32.92 36.40
N THR A 129 -8.23 31.67 36.87
CA THR A 129 -8.44 31.34 38.29
C THR A 129 -7.39 31.99 39.19
N THR A 130 -6.12 31.97 38.80
CA THR A 130 -5.04 32.60 39.57
C THR A 130 -5.21 34.12 39.63
N ALA A 131 -5.52 34.76 38.49
CA ALA A 131 -5.76 36.20 38.43
C ALA A 131 -6.98 36.61 39.26
N PHE A 132 -8.08 35.87 39.15
CA PHE A 132 -9.31 36.12 39.93
C PHE A 132 -9.08 35.97 41.43
N SER A 133 -8.36 34.92 41.85
CA SER A 133 -8.05 34.70 43.27
C SER A 133 -7.19 35.81 43.85
N PHE A 134 -6.22 36.31 43.09
CA PHE A 134 -5.38 37.44 43.51
C PHE A 134 -6.20 38.73 43.62
N TYR A 135 -7.08 38.99 42.65
CA TYR A 135 -7.97 40.14 42.65
C TYR A 135 -8.90 40.16 43.86
N LEU A 136 -9.53 39.03 44.19
CA LEU A 136 -10.38 38.92 45.38
C LEU A 136 -9.62 39.20 46.66
N LYS A 137 -8.40 38.63 46.83
CA LYS A 137 -7.56 38.87 48.01
C LYS A 137 -7.23 40.35 48.19
N TRP A 138 -6.92 41.05 47.10
CA TRP A 138 -6.65 42.48 47.15
C TRP A 138 -7.87 43.30 47.60
N ILE A 139 -9.07 42.97 47.09
CA ILE A 139 -10.31 43.66 47.48
C ILE A 139 -10.62 43.43 48.96
N THR A 140 -10.58 42.19 49.45
CA THR A 140 -10.89 41.91 50.86
C THR A 140 -9.90 42.59 51.79
N GLN A 141 -8.61 42.62 51.43
CA GLN A 141 -7.61 43.29 52.24
C GLN A 141 -7.77 44.81 52.26
N ALA A 142 -8.11 45.43 51.12
CA ALA A 142 -8.41 46.86 51.06
C ALA A 142 -9.67 47.23 51.86
N GLY A 143 -10.70 46.37 51.84
CA GLY A 143 -11.92 46.53 52.63
C GLY A 143 -11.65 46.47 54.14
N LEU A 144 -10.80 45.53 54.59
CA LEU A 144 -10.40 45.42 56.00
C LEU A 144 -9.69 46.69 56.49
N GLN A 145 -8.78 47.24 55.68
CA GLN A 145 -8.07 48.47 56.04
C GLN A 145 -9.01 49.67 56.18
N LEU A 146 -10.08 49.75 55.39
CA LEU A 146 -11.06 50.83 55.50
C LEU A 146 -11.91 50.73 56.76
N THR A 147 -12.21 49.52 57.24
CA THR A 147 -12.96 49.31 58.49
C THR A 147 -12.13 49.57 59.75
N ASP A 148 -10.80 49.41 59.69
CA ASP A 148 -9.91 49.68 60.82
C ASP A 148 -9.61 51.17 61.04
N ILE A 149 -9.96 52.04 60.07
CA ILE A 149 -9.74 53.50 60.11
C ILE A 149 -11.02 54.26 60.53
N ALA A 150 -12.19 53.59 60.51
CA ALA A 150 -13.49 54.14 60.90
C ALA A 150 -13.83 53.83 62.36
#